data_AF-A0A1Z9QI10-F1
#
_entry.id   AF-A0A1Z9QI10-F1
#
_cell.length_a   1.000
_cell.length_b   1.000
_cell.length_c   1.000
_cell.angle_alpha   90.00
_cell.angle_beta   90.00
_cell.angle_gamma   90.00
#
_symmetry.space_group_name_H-M   'P 1'
#
loop_
_entity.id
_entity.type
_entity.pdbx_description
1 polymer ?
#
loop_
_entity_poly.entity_id
_entity_poly.type
_entity_poly.pdbx_seq_one_letter_code
_entity_poly.pdbx_strand_id
1 'polypeptide(L)'
;MSKRRNSRKRSLLASSRQLRHEALERRELLAAEFAGALAPGSSFDWSNGSGDINVGGQRWTNPVGGPSPNIGDPATVTWGIVPDGTLNRDGDASNLVAFLNGIYGDNGSTTIAGHSWFPLVSAAYQEWSQLTGLNLEYEPNDDGVQQSNSTASRGVSGVRPDIRIFGAAIDGNSGTLAFNFFPNAGGQSGTDGDMQIDTTDNFYQNR
;
A
#
# COMPACT_ATOMS: atom_id res chain seq x y z
N MET A 1 52.86 37.93 -20.95
CA MET A 1 51.54 37.59 -21.56
C MET A 1 51.32 36.09 -21.47
N SER A 2 50.52 35.61 -20.51
CA SER A 2 50.25 34.19 -20.27
C SER A 2 48.92 33.80 -20.94
N LYS A 3 48.94 32.84 -21.89
CA LYS A 3 47.74 32.34 -22.58
C LYS A 3 47.09 31.21 -21.75
N ARG A 4 45.88 31.47 -21.27
CA ARG A 4 44.99 30.52 -20.57
C ARG A 4 44.62 29.32 -21.46
N ARG A 5 44.63 28.13 -20.87
CA ARG A 5 44.27 26.84 -21.48
C ARG A 5 42.76 26.59 -21.28
N ASN A 6 42.04 26.36 -22.37
CA ASN A 6 40.57 26.19 -22.39
C ASN A 6 40.16 24.78 -21.92
N SER A 7 39.24 24.67 -20.96
CA SER A 7 38.69 23.38 -20.48
C SER A 7 37.59 22.90 -21.42
N ARG A 8 37.72 21.68 -21.95
CA ARG A 8 36.69 21.03 -22.79
C ARG A 8 35.49 20.63 -21.92
N LYS A 9 34.32 21.21 -22.19
CA LYS A 9 33.01 20.79 -21.65
C LYS A 9 32.78 19.30 -22.00
N ARG A 10 32.88 18.41 -21.01
CA ARG A 10 32.47 17.01 -21.14
C ARG A 10 30.95 16.91 -21.17
N SER A 11 30.44 16.10 -22.10
CA SER A 11 29.02 15.94 -22.43
C SER A 11 28.21 15.37 -21.26
N LEU A 12 27.27 16.16 -20.71
CA LEU A 12 26.27 15.73 -19.72
C LEU A 12 25.05 15.04 -20.36
N LEU A 13 24.89 15.15 -21.68
CA LEU A 13 23.72 14.64 -22.40
C LEU A 13 23.75 13.12 -22.62
N ALA A 14 24.93 12.53 -22.83
CA ALA A 14 25.05 11.08 -23.00
C ALA A 14 24.76 10.31 -21.70
N SER A 15 25.29 10.80 -20.57
CA SER A 15 25.11 10.18 -19.25
C SER A 15 23.64 10.19 -18.80
N SER A 16 22.91 11.29 -19.04
CA SER A 16 21.48 11.40 -18.68
C SER A 16 20.54 10.55 -19.54
N ARG A 17 20.94 10.18 -20.76
CA ARG A 17 20.19 9.21 -21.58
C ARG A 17 20.47 7.79 -21.12
N GLN A 18 21.73 7.47 -20.80
CA GLN A 18 22.12 6.16 -20.32
C GLN A 18 21.45 5.83 -18.97
N LEU A 19 21.42 6.79 -18.03
CA LEU A 19 20.69 6.64 -16.76
C LEU A 19 19.18 6.43 -16.93
N ARG A 20 18.57 7.07 -17.94
CA ARG A 20 17.15 6.87 -18.27
C ARG A 20 16.90 5.48 -18.87
N HIS A 21 17.78 5.00 -19.73
CA HIS A 21 17.68 3.65 -20.29
C HIS A 21 17.88 2.57 -19.22
N GLU A 22 18.87 2.73 -18.34
CA GLU A 22 19.09 1.80 -17.21
C GLU A 22 17.90 1.78 -16.23
N ALA A 23 17.26 2.93 -15.99
CA ALA A 23 16.05 3.00 -15.17
C ALA A 23 14.83 2.34 -15.85
N LEU A 24 14.71 2.45 -17.18
CA LEU A 24 13.64 1.80 -17.95
C LEU A 24 13.84 0.28 -18.02
N GLU A 25 15.06 -0.19 -18.25
CA GLU A 25 15.38 -1.63 -18.27
C GLU A 25 15.16 -2.30 -16.91
N ARG A 26 15.48 -1.61 -15.80
CA ARG A 26 15.16 -2.10 -14.45
C ARG A 26 13.65 -2.15 -14.17
N ARG A 27 12.87 -1.22 -14.74
CA ARG A 27 11.40 -1.23 -14.62
C ARG A 27 10.76 -2.38 -15.41
N GLU A 28 11.29 -2.68 -16.60
CA GLU A 28 10.85 -3.83 -17.41
C GLU A 28 11.12 -5.17 -16.71
N LEU A 29 12.24 -5.30 -15.99
CA LEU A 29 12.59 -6.53 -15.27
C LEU A 29 11.74 -6.76 -14.00
N LEU A 30 11.38 -5.70 -13.27
CA LEU A 30 10.52 -5.79 -12.07
C LEU A 30 9.08 -6.22 -12.39
N ALA A 31 8.56 -5.85 -13.55
CA ALA A 31 7.23 -6.25 -14.02
C ALA A 31 7.09 -7.77 -14.23
N ALA A 32 8.21 -8.46 -14.49
CA ALA A 32 8.23 -9.89 -14.76
C ALA A 32 8.37 -10.78 -13.50
N GLU A 33 8.69 -10.20 -12.32
CA GLU A 33 9.02 -10.96 -11.10
C GLU A 33 7.83 -11.13 -10.12
N PHE A 34 6.69 -10.47 -10.35
CA PHE A 34 5.56 -10.51 -9.40
C PHE A 34 4.80 -11.87 -9.32
N ALA A 35 5.25 -12.91 -10.01
CA ALA A 35 4.59 -14.23 -10.00
C ALA A 35 4.88 -15.10 -8.74
N GLY A 36 5.50 -14.55 -7.69
CA GLY A 36 6.08 -15.35 -6.60
C GLY A 36 5.51 -15.20 -5.18
N ALA A 37 4.64 -14.24 -4.88
CA ALA A 37 4.28 -13.88 -3.49
C ALA A 37 2.81 -14.10 -3.13
N LEU A 38 2.18 -15.13 -3.71
CA LEU A 38 0.77 -15.44 -3.49
C LEU A 38 0.62 -16.66 -2.59
N ALA A 39 -0.16 -16.52 -1.51
CA ALA A 39 -0.49 -17.63 -0.62
C ALA A 39 -1.25 -18.73 -1.40
N PRO A 40 -1.08 -20.01 -1.06
CA PRO A 40 -1.82 -21.09 -1.70
C PRO A 40 -3.33 -20.83 -1.59
N GLY A 41 -4.03 -20.73 -2.73
CA GLY A 41 -5.47 -20.47 -2.78
C GLY A 41 -5.89 -19.05 -3.17
N SER A 42 -4.95 -18.09 -3.29
CA SER A 42 -5.30 -16.77 -3.84
C SER A 42 -5.52 -16.84 -5.35
N SER A 43 -6.70 -16.47 -5.82
CA SER A 43 -7.01 -16.30 -7.24
C SER A 43 -6.85 -14.84 -7.65
N PHE A 44 -6.02 -14.60 -8.66
CA PHE A 44 -6.09 -13.35 -9.42
C PHE A 44 -7.19 -13.50 -10.48
N ASP A 45 -8.35 -12.87 -10.26
CA ASP A 45 -9.42 -12.89 -11.26
C ASP A 45 -9.10 -11.89 -12.39
N TRP A 46 -8.48 -12.43 -13.43
CA TRP A 46 -8.22 -11.74 -14.68
C TRP A 46 -9.50 -11.67 -15.53
N SER A 47 -10.40 -10.72 -15.24
CA SER A 47 -11.54 -10.46 -16.11
C SER A 47 -11.11 -9.67 -17.36
N ASN A 48 -10.69 -10.43 -18.39
CA ASN A 48 -10.56 -10.07 -19.81
C ASN A 48 -10.28 -8.61 -20.19
N GLY A 49 -8.99 -8.28 -20.31
CA GLY A 49 -8.53 -7.19 -21.17
C GLY A 49 -7.02 -7.04 -21.10
N SER A 50 -6.31 -7.37 -22.18
CA SER A 50 -4.85 -7.26 -22.37
C SER A 50 -4.13 -6.45 -21.29
N GLY A 51 -3.45 -7.15 -20.37
CA GLY A 51 -2.93 -6.57 -19.15
C GLY A 51 -1.66 -5.83 -19.33
N ASP A 52 -1.81 -4.55 -19.62
CA ASP A 52 -0.81 -3.60 -19.17
C ASP A 52 -0.73 -3.70 -17.64
N ILE A 53 0.49 -3.77 -17.10
CA ILE A 53 0.74 -3.65 -15.65
C ILE A 53 0.22 -2.32 -15.07
N ASN A 54 -0.14 -1.39 -15.97
CA ASN A 54 -0.94 -0.21 -15.69
C ASN A 54 -2.41 -0.49 -16.04
N VAL A 55 -3.19 -0.95 -15.06
CA VAL A 55 -4.65 -0.94 -15.22
C VAL A 55 -5.10 0.52 -15.26
N GLY A 56 -5.52 0.98 -16.45
CA GLY A 56 -5.83 2.38 -16.70
C GLY A 56 -6.86 2.93 -15.70
N GLY A 57 -6.48 3.96 -14.94
CA GLY A 57 -7.36 4.64 -13.98
C GLY A 57 -7.36 4.09 -12.55
N GLN A 58 -6.68 2.97 -12.27
CA GLN A 58 -6.63 2.35 -10.94
C GLN A 58 -5.28 2.61 -10.24
N ARG A 59 -4.89 3.89 -10.10
CA ARG A 59 -3.62 4.28 -9.48
C ARG A 59 -3.76 5.50 -8.59
N TRP A 60 -2.85 5.64 -7.63
CA TRP A 60 -2.68 6.85 -6.84
C TRP A 60 -2.31 8.04 -7.72
N THR A 61 -3.14 9.08 -7.74
CA THR A 61 -2.86 10.35 -8.46
C THR A 61 -2.90 11.56 -7.54
N ASN A 62 -3.60 11.47 -6.41
CA ASN A 62 -3.66 12.49 -5.38
C ASN A 62 -3.80 11.87 -3.97
N PRO A 63 -2.84 11.02 -3.53
CA PRO A 63 -2.76 10.60 -2.14
C PRO A 63 -2.42 11.77 -1.21
N VAL A 64 -2.52 11.57 0.10
CA VAL A 64 -2.12 12.54 1.13
C VAL A 64 -0.66 12.99 0.97
N GLY A 65 0.23 12.08 0.58
CA GLY A 65 1.65 12.36 0.40
C GLY A 65 1.99 13.25 -0.80
N GLY A 66 1.00 13.64 -1.61
CA GLY A 66 1.15 14.61 -2.69
C GLY A 66 0.74 14.07 -4.08
N PRO A 67 0.58 14.96 -5.08
CA PRO A 67 0.07 14.57 -6.39
C PRO A 67 1.07 13.71 -7.18
N SER A 68 0.54 12.71 -7.89
CA SER A 68 1.25 11.81 -8.81
C SER A 68 0.49 11.73 -10.15
N PRO A 69 0.45 12.82 -10.93
CA PRO A 69 -0.52 12.99 -12.00
C PRO A 69 -0.25 12.11 -13.23
N ASN A 70 1.00 11.73 -13.51
CA ASN A 70 1.37 10.99 -14.72
C ASN A 70 1.63 9.51 -14.43
N ILE A 71 1.50 8.68 -15.45
CA ILE A 71 1.89 7.27 -15.36
C ILE A 71 3.40 7.18 -15.12
N GLY A 72 3.81 6.38 -14.13
CA GLY A 72 5.21 6.16 -13.78
C GLY A 72 5.83 7.25 -12.90
N ASP A 73 5.04 8.25 -12.50
CA ASP A 73 5.42 9.15 -11.40
C ASP A 73 5.45 8.35 -10.10
N PRO A 74 6.40 8.63 -9.19
CA PRO A 74 6.33 8.07 -7.84
C PRO A 74 5.11 8.64 -7.10
N ALA A 75 4.62 7.92 -6.10
CA ALA A 75 3.53 8.38 -5.24
C ALA A 75 3.88 8.10 -3.78
N THR A 76 3.76 9.10 -2.91
CA THR A 76 3.81 8.88 -1.46
C THR A 76 2.40 8.64 -0.96
N VAL A 77 2.17 7.48 -0.38
CA VAL A 77 0.86 7.01 0.07
C VAL A 77 1.00 6.59 1.54
N THR A 78 0.12 7.07 2.40
CA THR A 78 0.16 6.67 3.81
C THR A 78 -0.63 5.39 4.04
N TRP A 79 -0.15 4.52 4.94
CA TRP A 79 -0.87 3.34 5.37
C TRP A 79 -0.95 3.29 6.90
N GLY A 80 -1.99 2.65 7.41
CA GLY A 80 -2.17 2.46 8.85
C GLY A 80 -3.23 1.42 9.17
N ILE A 81 -3.38 1.15 10.45
CA ILE A 81 -4.32 0.16 10.98
C ILE A 81 -5.39 0.89 11.76
N VAL A 82 -6.65 0.60 11.46
CA VAL A 82 -7.75 1.25 12.17
C VAL A 82 -7.81 0.79 13.63
N PRO A 83 -8.27 1.64 14.57
CA PRO A 83 -8.58 1.20 15.92
C PRO A 83 -9.70 0.17 15.89
N ASP A 84 -9.65 -0.81 16.80
CA ASP A 84 -10.77 -1.71 17.03
C ASP A 84 -12.04 -0.90 17.38
N GLY A 85 -13.20 -1.36 16.91
CA GLY A 85 -14.47 -0.63 17.03
C GLY A 85 -14.76 0.34 15.88
N THR A 86 -13.77 0.69 15.05
CA THR A 86 -14.01 1.42 13.79
C THR A 86 -14.95 0.61 12.91
N LEU A 87 -15.91 1.24 12.24
CA LEU A 87 -16.88 0.54 11.39
C LEU A 87 -16.39 0.43 9.94
N ASN A 88 -16.63 -0.69 9.27
CA ASN A 88 -16.51 -0.81 7.81
C ASN A 88 -17.75 -0.20 7.12
N ARG A 89 -17.80 -0.26 5.78
CA ARG A 89 -18.93 0.24 4.99
C ARG A 89 -20.25 -0.49 5.26
N ASP A 90 -20.16 -1.74 5.71
CA ASP A 90 -21.28 -2.66 5.91
C ASP A 90 -21.80 -2.63 7.37
N GLY A 91 -21.09 -1.91 8.25
CA GLY A 91 -21.47 -1.67 9.65
C GLY A 91 -20.80 -2.61 10.66
N ASP A 92 -19.87 -3.47 10.22
CA ASP A 92 -19.11 -4.33 11.10
C ASP A 92 -17.99 -3.55 11.79
N ALA A 93 -17.73 -3.89 13.05
CA ALA A 93 -16.68 -3.26 13.84
C ALA A 93 -15.35 -4.00 13.68
N SER A 94 -14.26 -3.25 13.51
CA SER A 94 -12.91 -3.81 13.45
C SER A 94 -12.56 -4.50 14.76
N ASN A 95 -11.93 -5.67 14.66
CA ASN A 95 -11.30 -6.37 15.78
C ASN A 95 -9.85 -6.77 15.45
N LEU A 96 -9.23 -6.14 14.46
CA LEU A 96 -7.92 -6.53 13.93
C LEU A 96 -6.80 -6.46 14.98
N VAL A 97 -6.78 -5.42 15.82
CA VAL A 97 -5.72 -5.25 16.84
C VAL A 97 -5.85 -6.36 17.88
N ALA A 98 -7.04 -6.59 18.43
CA ALA A 98 -7.32 -7.67 19.36
C ALA A 98 -7.01 -9.05 18.75
N PHE A 99 -7.36 -9.25 17.48
CA PHE A 99 -7.09 -10.49 16.74
C PHE A 99 -5.58 -10.77 16.62
N LEU A 100 -4.80 -9.80 16.14
CA LEU A 100 -3.35 -9.95 16.00
C LEU A 100 -2.66 -10.09 17.37
N ASN A 101 -3.14 -9.40 18.40
CA ASN A 101 -2.69 -9.60 19.78
C ASN A 101 -2.96 -11.02 20.28
N GLY A 102 -4.12 -11.61 19.94
CA GLY A 102 -4.44 -13.00 20.27
C GLY A 102 -3.48 -14.01 19.64
N ILE A 103 -3.03 -13.74 18.42
CA ILE A 103 -2.06 -14.60 17.71
C ILE A 103 -0.65 -14.35 18.27
N TYR A 104 -0.11 -13.15 18.14
CA TYR A 104 1.31 -12.86 18.39
C TYR A 104 1.64 -12.53 19.85
N GLY A 105 0.63 -12.47 20.71
CA GLY A 105 0.76 -12.08 22.10
C GLY A 105 0.59 -10.57 22.28
N ASP A 106 -0.19 -10.20 23.29
CA ASP A 106 -0.34 -8.82 23.72
C ASP A 106 0.83 -8.42 24.64
N ASN A 107 1.52 -7.33 24.28
CA ASN A 107 2.58 -6.73 25.09
C ASN A 107 2.11 -5.48 25.85
N GLY A 108 0.81 -5.17 25.83
CA GLY A 108 0.21 -4.03 26.51
C GLY A 108 0.52 -2.68 25.85
N SER A 109 0.97 -2.67 24.59
CA SER A 109 1.19 -1.43 23.85
C SER A 109 -0.11 -0.65 23.70
N THR A 110 -0.02 0.68 23.86
CA THR A 110 -1.13 1.62 23.62
C THR A 110 -1.06 2.27 22.24
N THR A 111 0.00 1.97 21.46
CA THR A 111 0.16 2.44 20.08
C THR A 111 0.22 1.25 19.14
N ILE A 112 -0.32 1.43 17.93
CA ILE A 112 -0.27 0.41 16.87
C ILE A 112 1.18 -0.04 16.61
N ALA A 113 2.11 0.91 16.48
CA ALA A 113 3.51 0.63 16.20
C ALA A 113 4.25 -0.12 17.33
N GLY A 114 3.73 -0.09 18.56
CA GLY A 114 4.34 -0.75 19.70
C GLY A 114 3.97 -2.22 19.86
N HIS A 115 2.97 -2.74 19.14
CA HIS A 115 2.59 -4.14 19.23
C HIS A 115 3.62 -5.08 18.59
N SER A 116 3.78 -6.28 19.17
CA SER A 116 4.79 -7.28 18.76
C SER A 116 4.68 -7.72 17.29
N TRP A 117 3.48 -7.68 16.71
CA TRP A 117 3.21 -8.07 15.33
C TRP A 117 3.43 -6.92 14.33
N PHE A 118 3.51 -5.67 14.78
CA PHE A 118 3.63 -4.52 13.90
C PHE A 118 4.83 -4.57 12.96
N PRO A 119 6.04 -5.02 13.39
CA PRO A 119 7.18 -5.17 12.49
C PRO A 119 6.92 -6.09 11.29
N LEU A 120 6.07 -7.11 11.43
CA LEU A 120 5.72 -8.01 10.32
C LEU A 120 4.88 -7.29 9.26
N VAL A 121 3.86 -6.53 9.70
CA VAL A 121 3.02 -5.73 8.79
C VAL A 121 3.86 -4.64 8.13
N SER A 122 4.66 -3.92 8.92
CA SER A 122 5.54 -2.86 8.43
C SER A 122 6.56 -3.37 7.41
N ALA A 123 7.13 -4.56 7.62
CA ALA A 123 8.05 -5.17 6.67
C ALA A 123 7.41 -5.39 5.30
N ALA A 124 6.15 -5.85 5.23
CA ALA A 124 5.45 -6.03 3.96
C ALA A 124 5.33 -4.72 3.17
N TYR A 125 4.92 -3.62 3.82
CA TYR A 125 4.85 -2.30 3.16
C TYR A 125 6.23 -1.76 2.77
N GLN A 126 7.25 -2.01 3.57
CA GLN A 126 8.63 -1.63 3.25
C GLN A 126 9.16 -2.37 2.02
N GLU A 127 8.90 -3.67 1.90
CA GLU A 127 9.28 -4.47 0.73
C GLU A 127 8.62 -3.93 -0.55
N TRP A 128 7.32 -3.65 -0.50
CA TRP A 128 6.60 -3.02 -1.61
C TRP A 128 7.19 -1.67 -1.99
N SER A 129 7.56 -0.85 -1.00
CA SER A 129 8.16 0.46 -1.25
C SER A 129 9.55 0.37 -1.88
N GLN A 130 10.33 -0.66 -1.55
CA GLN A 130 11.66 -0.88 -2.13
C GLN A 130 11.62 -1.34 -3.60
N LEU A 131 10.57 -2.07 -3.97
CA LEU A 131 10.45 -2.69 -5.29
C LEU A 131 9.60 -1.87 -6.27
N THR A 132 8.90 -0.84 -5.81
CA THR A 132 7.96 -0.07 -6.64
C THR A 132 8.28 1.43 -6.65
N GLY A 133 7.50 2.19 -7.41
CA GLY A 133 7.50 3.67 -7.34
C GLY A 133 6.69 4.23 -6.17
N LEU A 134 6.15 3.40 -5.29
CA LEU A 134 5.38 3.83 -4.13
C LEU A 134 6.30 4.08 -2.93
N ASN A 135 6.13 5.23 -2.30
CA ASN A 135 6.70 5.51 -0.98
C ASN A 135 5.59 5.29 0.06
N LEU A 136 5.61 4.13 0.71
CA LEU A 136 4.57 3.69 1.63
C LEU A 136 4.93 4.10 3.06
N GLU A 137 4.36 5.20 3.51
CA GLU A 137 4.68 5.80 4.81
C GLU A 137 3.64 5.41 5.86
N TYR A 138 4.10 4.96 7.02
CA TYR A 138 3.19 4.64 8.12
C TYR A 138 2.63 5.92 8.76
N GLU A 139 1.30 6.05 8.82
CA GLU A 139 0.60 7.08 9.57
C GLU A 139 0.11 6.49 10.91
N PRO A 140 0.64 6.97 12.06
CA PRO A 140 0.29 6.42 13.37
C PRO A 140 -1.12 6.77 13.86
N ASN A 141 -1.77 7.76 13.24
CA ASN A 141 -3.09 8.23 13.66
C ASN A 141 -4.19 7.68 12.75
N ASP A 142 -5.32 7.35 13.36
CA ASP A 142 -6.58 7.10 12.67
C ASP A 142 -7.71 7.55 13.59
N ASP A 143 -8.62 8.37 13.07
CA ASP A 143 -9.69 8.99 13.85
C ASP A 143 -10.93 8.09 14.02
N GLY A 144 -10.88 6.84 13.56
CA GLY A 144 -11.95 5.87 13.71
C GLY A 144 -13.21 6.19 12.90
N VAL A 145 -13.13 7.12 11.95
CA VAL A 145 -14.23 7.39 11.01
C VAL A 145 -14.56 6.11 10.25
N GLN A 146 -15.85 5.84 10.07
CA GLN A 146 -16.33 4.67 9.32
C GLN A 146 -15.70 4.63 7.91
N GLN A 147 -15.17 3.48 7.51
CA GLN A 147 -14.71 3.27 6.13
C GLN A 147 -15.90 3.38 5.18
N SER A 148 -15.79 4.24 4.18
CA SER A 148 -16.81 4.44 3.17
C SER A 148 -16.20 5.05 1.92
N ASN A 149 -16.88 4.96 0.78
CA ASN A 149 -16.42 5.58 -0.46
C ASN A 149 -16.47 7.13 -0.43
N SER A 150 -16.96 7.72 0.66
CA SER A 150 -17.06 9.17 0.86
C SER A 150 -15.70 9.83 1.01
N THR A 151 -15.58 11.06 0.51
CA THR A 151 -14.42 11.93 0.72
C THR A 151 -14.20 12.26 2.20
N ALA A 152 -15.21 12.10 3.06
CA ALA A 152 -15.06 12.27 4.51
C ALA A 152 -14.19 11.18 5.16
N SER A 153 -14.06 10.02 4.52
CA SER A 153 -13.29 8.86 5.02
C SER A 153 -11.89 8.73 4.38
N ARG A 154 -11.54 9.59 3.41
CA ARG A 154 -10.22 9.60 2.75
C ARG A 154 -9.07 9.95 3.70
N GLY A 155 -7.84 9.63 3.32
CA GLY A 155 -6.65 10.02 4.08
C GLY A 155 -6.54 11.52 4.37
N VAL A 156 -6.04 11.85 5.55
CA VAL A 156 -5.76 13.20 6.02
C VAL A 156 -4.43 13.19 6.79
N SER A 157 -3.46 13.98 6.34
CA SER A 157 -2.13 14.07 6.95
C SER A 157 -2.20 14.27 8.47
N GLY A 158 -1.56 13.38 9.23
CA GLY A 158 -1.51 13.43 10.70
C GLY A 158 -2.80 13.04 11.41
N VAL A 159 -3.81 12.54 10.68
CA VAL A 159 -5.13 12.20 11.24
C VAL A 159 -5.59 10.81 10.82
N ARG A 160 -5.42 10.44 9.55
CA ARG A 160 -5.89 9.17 8.98
C ARG A 160 -5.07 8.80 7.74
N PRO A 161 -4.66 7.53 7.57
CA PRO A 161 -3.91 7.10 6.39
C PRO A 161 -4.77 7.10 5.11
N ASP A 162 -4.11 7.09 3.95
CA ASP A 162 -4.74 6.81 2.65
C ASP A 162 -5.24 5.36 2.57
N ILE A 163 -4.41 4.40 3.00
CA ILE A 163 -4.72 2.96 3.06
C ILE A 163 -5.01 2.56 4.51
N ARG A 164 -6.23 2.10 4.77
CA ARG A 164 -6.66 1.61 6.08
C ARG A 164 -6.80 0.10 6.08
N ILE A 165 -6.06 -0.55 6.98
CA ILE A 165 -6.14 -1.99 7.19
C ILE A 165 -7.15 -2.25 8.31
N PHE A 166 -8.11 -3.11 8.00
CA PHE A 166 -9.28 -3.43 8.80
C PHE A 166 -9.40 -4.95 9.00
N GLY A 167 -10.08 -5.38 10.07
CA GLY A 167 -10.37 -6.80 10.28
C GLY A 167 -11.78 -7.03 10.82
N ALA A 168 -12.58 -7.82 10.11
CA ALA A 168 -13.86 -8.38 10.56
C ALA A 168 -14.23 -9.55 9.65
N ALA A 169 -15.31 -10.26 9.97
CA ALA A 169 -15.82 -11.36 9.16
C ALA A 169 -16.06 -10.94 7.70
N ILE A 170 -15.65 -11.77 6.74
CA ILE A 170 -15.96 -11.60 5.32
C ILE A 170 -16.97 -12.67 4.91
N ASP A 171 -16.60 -13.95 5.00
CA ASP A 171 -17.45 -15.08 4.61
C ASP A 171 -17.52 -16.19 5.67
N GLY A 172 -16.85 -15.99 6.81
CA GLY A 172 -16.82 -16.91 7.94
C GLY A 172 -15.53 -17.71 7.96
N ASN A 173 -15.60 -18.98 8.37
CA ASN A 173 -14.41 -19.82 8.39
C ASN A 173 -14.18 -20.50 7.04
N SER A 174 -12.95 -20.37 6.52
CA SER A 174 -12.49 -20.86 5.21
C SER A 174 -13.05 -20.06 4.04
N GLY A 175 -12.22 -19.85 3.01
CA GLY A 175 -12.61 -19.09 1.82
C GLY A 175 -11.76 -17.84 1.68
N THR A 176 -12.38 -16.67 1.76
CA THR A 176 -11.72 -15.39 1.52
C THR A 176 -10.95 -14.93 2.74
N LEU A 177 -9.63 -15.04 2.68
CA LEU A 177 -8.76 -14.64 3.81
C LEU A 177 -8.66 -13.12 3.98
N ALA A 178 -8.64 -12.38 2.86
CA ALA A 178 -8.56 -10.93 2.84
C ALA A 178 -8.90 -10.41 1.44
N PHE A 179 -9.21 -9.11 1.34
CA PHE A 179 -9.29 -8.41 0.07
C PHE A 179 -8.81 -6.96 0.19
N ASN A 180 -8.52 -6.35 -0.96
CA ASN A 180 -8.18 -4.94 -1.09
C ASN A 180 -9.09 -4.24 -2.08
N PHE A 181 -9.36 -2.97 -1.83
CA PHE A 181 -9.93 -2.07 -2.82
C PHE A 181 -8.83 -1.49 -3.71
N PHE A 182 -9.10 -1.41 -5.01
CA PHE A 182 -8.23 -0.66 -5.92
C PHE A 182 -8.36 0.85 -5.65
N PRO A 183 -7.29 1.66 -5.87
CA PRO A 183 -7.35 3.12 -5.78
C PRO A 183 -8.02 3.71 -7.03
N ASN A 184 -9.28 3.36 -7.25
CA ASN A 184 -10.06 3.71 -8.44
C ASN A 184 -10.32 5.21 -8.56
N ALA A 185 -10.38 5.94 -7.44
CA ALA A 185 -10.50 7.39 -7.43
C ALA A 185 -9.15 8.09 -7.17
N GLY A 186 -8.06 7.35 -7.20
CA GLY A 186 -6.69 7.85 -7.12
C GLY A 186 -6.33 8.59 -5.82
N GLY A 187 -6.97 8.23 -4.70
CA GLY A 187 -6.82 8.86 -3.38
C GLY A 187 -7.89 9.90 -3.06
N GLN A 188 -8.94 9.97 -3.88
CA GLN A 188 -10.08 10.86 -3.66
C GLN A 188 -11.28 10.16 -3.04
N SER A 189 -11.27 8.83 -2.92
CA SER A 189 -12.29 8.06 -2.20
C SER A 189 -11.75 7.51 -0.90
N GLY A 190 -12.61 7.38 0.11
CA GLY A 190 -12.24 6.86 1.42
C GLY A 190 -11.89 5.38 1.48
N THR A 191 -12.23 4.61 0.43
CA THR A 191 -11.87 3.18 0.34
C THR A 191 -10.72 2.92 -0.63
N ASP A 192 -10.11 3.94 -1.24
CA ASP A 192 -9.04 3.72 -2.20
C ASP A 192 -7.87 3.00 -1.50
N GLY A 193 -7.56 1.77 -1.91
CA GLY A 193 -6.44 1.00 -1.35
C GLY A 193 -6.71 0.27 -0.03
N ASP A 194 -7.84 0.51 0.62
CA ASP A 194 -8.21 -0.12 1.90
C ASP A 194 -8.19 -1.66 1.83
N MET A 195 -7.81 -2.29 2.94
CA MET A 195 -7.71 -3.74 3.08
C MET A 195 -8.64 -4.23 4.18
N GLN A 196 -9.32 -5.35 3.96
CA GLN A 196 -10.03 -6.10 5.00
C GLN A 196 -9.49 -7.51 5.11
N ILE A 197 -9.18 -7.94 6.34
CA ILE A 197 -8.74 -9.28 6.71
C ILE A 197 -9.89 -10.01 7.39
N ASP A 198 -10.15 -11.28 7.03
CA ASP A 198 -11.12 -12.12 7.71
C ASP A 198 -10.55 -12.59 9.06
N THR A 199 -10.97 -11.95 10.14
CA THR A 199 -10.55 -12.29 11.50
C THR A 199 -11.32 -13.46 12.11
N THR A 200 -12.26 -14.06 11.35
CA THR A 200 -13.03 -15.25 11.74
C THR A 200 -12.52 -16.54 11.10
N ASP A 201 -11.50 -16.44 10.23
CA ASP A 201 -10.91 -17.60 9.57
C ASP A 201 -9.89 -18.33 10.48
N ASN A 202 -10.06 -19.65 10.64
CA ASN A 202 -9.16 -20.49 11.43
C ASN A 202 -7.80 -20.75 10.75
N PHE A 203 -7.63 -20.37 9.47
CA PHE A 203 -6.34 -20.36 8.78
C PHE A 203 -5.27 -19.68 9.62
N TYR A 204 -5.62 -18.59 10.31
CA TYR A 204 -4.71 -17.81 11.13
C TYR A 204 -4.47 -18.40 12.54
N GLN A 205 -5.26 -19.39 12.96
CA GLN A 205 -5.23 -19.97 14.31
C GLN A 205 -4.44 -21.27 14.40
N ASN A 206 -4.11 -21.90 13.27
CA ASN A 206 -3.38 -23.16 13.26
C ASN A 206 -1.87 -22.91 13.39
N ARG A 207 -1.34 -23.15 14.60
CA ARG A 207 0.09 -23.23 14.91
C ARG A 207 0.55 -24.67 15.09
#